data_AF-A0A2N7XSX4-F1
#
_entry.id   AF-A0A2N7XSX4-F1
#
_cell.length_a   1.000
_cell.length_b   1.000
_cell.length_c   1.000
_cell.angle_alpha   90.00
_cell.angle_beta   90.00
_cell.angle_gamma   90.00
#
_symmetry.space_group_name_H-M   'P 1'
#
loop_
_entity.id
_entity.type
_entity.pdbx_description
1 polymer ?
#
loop_
_entity_poly.entity_id
_entity_poly.type
_entity_poly.pdbx_seq_one_letter_code
_entity_poly.pdbx_strand_id
1 'polypeptide(L)'
;AAMRAKYGAPPSRFVDLGGGLTVHVRDTGPRDASVLMLIHGSNASLHTWEPWSARLDRRYRVIRMDLPGHGLTGPSPTGEYRATAF
;
A
#
# COMPACT_ATOMS: atom_id res chain seq x y z
N ALA A 1 2.61 17.09 0.68
CA ALA A 1 3.08 17.29 -0.71
C ALA A 1 4.46 16.66 -0.96
N ALA A 2 5.51 17.03 -0.23
CA ALA A 2 6.89 16.56 -0.48
C ALA A 2 7.06 15.02 -0.49
N MET A 3 6.47 14.30 0.48
CA MET A 3 6.58 12.83 0.53
C MET A 3 5.89 12.13 -0.64
N ARG A 4 4.74 12.66 -1.09
CA ARG A 4 4.06 12.14 -2.30
C ARG A 4 4.87 12.39 -3.56
N ALA A 5 5.53 13.54 -3.68
CA ALA A 5 6.43 13.80 -4.80
C ALA A 5 7.63 12.83 -4.81
N LYS A 6 8.19 12.53 -3.63
CA LYS A 6 9.36 11.65 -3.50
C LYS A 6 9.02 10.16 -3.70
N TYR A 7 7.89 9.69 -3.19
CA TYR A 7 7.58 8.26 -3.06
C TYR A 7 6.33 7.81 -3.82
N GLY A 8 5.54 8.74 -4.35
CA GLY A 8 4.26 8.46 -5.03
C GLY A 8 4.34 8.31 -6.55
N ALA A 9 5.55 8.30 -7.13
CA ALA A 9 5.75 8.01 -8.54
C ALA A 9 5.44 6.53 -8.85
N PRO A 10 5.19 6.16 -10.13
CA PRO A 10 5.00 4.77 -10.54
C PRO A 10 6.06 3.82 -9.94
N PRO A 11 5.69 2.61 -9.49
CA PRO A 11 4.38 1.97 -9.72
C PRO A 11 3.32 2.28 -8.65
N SER A 12 3.49 3.35 -7.86
CA SER A 12 2.50 3.77 -6.88
C SER A 12 1.16 4.17 -7.53
N ARG A 13 0.08 3.75 -6.89
CA ARG A 13 -1.30 4.11 -7.21
C ARG A 13 -2.01 4.58 -5.96
N PHE A 14 -3.01 5.43 -6.14
CA PHE A 14 -3.87 5.90 -5.07
C PHE A 14 -5.30 5.48 -5.42
N VAL A 15 -5.88 4.64 -4.57
CA VAL A 15 -7.20 4.05 -4.78
C VAL A 15 -8.17 4.68 -3.80
N ASP A 16 -9.20 5.34 -4.33
CA ASP A 16 -10.31 5.85 -3.54
C ASP A 16 -11.22 4.68 -3.15
N LEU A 17 -11.41 4.47 -1.85
CA LEU A 17 -12.29 3.43 -1.31
C LEU A 17 -13.65 4.02 -0.85
N GLY A 18 -13.89 5.31 -1.09
CA GLY A 18 -15.04 6.02 -0.57
C GLY A 18 -14.87 6.45 0.88
N GLY A 19 -15.86 7.18 1.41
CA GLY A 19 -15.84 7.64 2.81
C GLY A 19 -14.68 8.59 3.16
N GLY A 20 -14.04 9.20 2.16
CA GLY A 20 -12.89 10.08 2.33
C GLY A 20 -11.54 9.36 2.47
N LEU A 21 -11.48 8.04 2.32
CA LEU A 21 -10.25 7.26 2.43
C LEU A 21 -9.64 6.98 1.05
N THR A 22 -8.44 7.49 0.81
CA THR A 22 -7.63 7.15 -0.37
C THR A 22 -6.37 6.40 0.07
N VAL A 23 -6.22 5.16 -0.42
CA VAL A 23 -5.15 4.24 -0.03
C VAL A 23 -4.03 4.25 -1.07
N HIS A 24 -2.79 4.33 -0.60
CA HIS A 24 -1.59 4.14 -1.41
C HIS A 24 -1.29 2.65 -1.57
N VAL A 25 -1.19 2.20 -2.83
CA VAL A 25 -0.99 0.78 -3.19
C VAL A 25 0.06 0.68 -4.29
N ARG A 26 0.82 -0.41 -4.29
CA ARG A 26 1.56 -0.91 -5.47
C ARG A 26 1.07 -2.31 -5.80
N ASP A 27 0.83 -2.55 -7.08
CA ASP A 27 0.30 -3.80 -7.64
C ASP A 27 1.17 -4.21 -8.83
N THR A 28 2.14 -5.08 -8.56
CA THR A 28 3.23 -5.43 -9.48
C THR A 28 3.26 -6.94 -9.77
N GLY A 29 4.04 -7.36 -10.77
CA GLY A 29 4.11 -8.74 -11.23
C GLY A 29 3.04 -9.14 -12.27
N PRO A 30 3.05 -10.40 -12.76
CA PRO A 30 2.13 -10.89 -13.79
C PRO A 30 0.67 -10.83 -13.34
N ARG A 31 -0.24 -10.47 -14.24
CA ARG A 31 -1.67 -10.27 -13.91
C ARG A 31 -2.43 -11.59 -13.70
N ASP A 32 -1.90 -12.67 -14.24
CA ASP A 32 -2.41 -14.05 -14.22
C ASP A 32 -1.74 -14.94 -13.15
N ALA A 33 -0.74 -14.43 -12.43
CA ALA A 33 -0.08 -15.15 -11.34
C ALA A 33 -0.88 -15.12 -10.03
N SER A 34 -0.60 -16.07 -9.14
CA SER A 34 -1.17 -16.09 -7.78
C SER A 34 -0.89 -14.77 -7.04
N VAL A 35 -1.92 -14.24 -6.39
CA VAL A 35 -1.83 -12.98 -5.64
C VAL A 35 -1.13 -13.22 -4.30
N LEU A 36 -0.15 -12.36 -4.00
CA LEU A 36 0.48 -12.27 -2.70
C LEU A 36 0.25 -10.86 -2.13
N MET A 37 -0.49 -10.77 -1.04
CA MET A 37 -0.74 -9.51 -0.34
C MET A 37 0.26 -9.33 0.82
N LEU A 38 0.95 -8.20 0.84
CA LEU A 38 1.92 -7.86 1.88
C LEU A 38 1.41 -6.68 2.71
N ILE A 39 1.11 -6.95 3.98
CA ILE A 39 0.60 -5.98 4.95
C ILE A 39 1.71 -5.69 5.96
N HIS A 40 2.08 -4.41 6.10
CA HIS A 40 3.11 -3.99 7.05
C HIS A 40 2.55 -3.87 8.48
N GLY A 41 3.43 -3.82 9.48
CA GLY A 41 3.08 -3.53 10.87
C GLY A 41 3.20 -2.06 11.25
N SER A 42 3.19 -1.75 12.54
CA SER A 42 3.33 -0.38 13.07
C SER A 42 4.63 0.30 12.65
N ASN A 43 4.59 1.63 12.48
CA ASN A 43 5.74 2.47 12.10
C ASN A 43 6.42 2.07 10.78
N ALA A 44 5.69 1.38 9.90
CA ALA A 44 6.18 0.93 8.59
C ALA A 44 5.31 1.50 7.46
N SER A 45 5.69 1.16 6.23
CA SER A 45 4.95 1.47 5.00
C SER A 45 5.13 0.33 4.00
N LEU A 46 4.42 0.38 2.87
CA LEU A 46 4.58 -0.54 1.76
C LEU A 46 6.00 -0.59 1.19
N HIS A 47 6.81 0.44 1.47
CA HIS A 47 8.22 0.48 1.05
C HIS A 47 9.10 -0.52 1.80
N THR A 48 8.69 -0.97 2.99
CA THR A 48 9.37 -2.05 3.73
C THR A 48 9.49 -3.32 2.87
N TRP A 49 8.54 -3.52 1.95
CA TRP A 49 8.48 -4.68 1.07
C TRP A 49 9.26 -4.53 -0.23
N GLU A 50 9.92 -3.41 -0.51
CA GLU A 50 10.62 -3.20 -1.80
C GLU A 50 11.66 -4.30 -2.10
N PRO A 51 12.53 -4.71 -1.14
CA PRO A 51 13.48 -5.79 -1.40
C PRO A 51 12.80 -7.16 -1.65
N TRP A 52 11.61 -7.38 -1.07
CA TRP A 52 10.86 -8.62 -1.23
C TRP A 52 10.16 -8.65 -2.59
N SER A 53 9.47 -7.56 -2.94
CA SER A 53 8.82 -7.37 -4.24
C SER A 53 9.80 -7.58 -5.40
N ALA A 54 11.02 -7.01 -5.31
CA ALA A 54 12.06 -7.22 -6.33
C ALA A 54 12.40 -8.70 -6.61
N ARG A 55 12.18 -9.60 -5.65
CA ARG A 55 12.42 -11.05 -5.79
C ARG A 55 11.15 -11.83 -6.13
N LEU A 56 10.00 -11.37 -5.68
CA LEU A 56 8.73 -12.09 -5.75
C LEU A 56 7.90 -11.74 -6.98
N ASP A 57 8.04 -10.52 -7.51
CA ASP A 57 7.27 -10.00 -8.65
C ASP A 57 7.44 -10.84 -9.92
N ARG A 58 8.49 -11.66 -10.04
CA ARG A 58 8.68 -12.56 -11.20
C ARG A 58 7.74 -13.77 -11.18
N ARG A 59 7.20 -14.12 -10.01
CA ARG A 59 6.40 -15.34 -9.79
C ARG A 59 4.98 -15.05 -9.31
N TYR A 60 4.78 -13.95 -8.60
CA TYR A 60 3.50 -13.59 -7.99
C TYR A 60 3.03 -12.23 -8.47
N ARG A 61 1.71 -12.02 -8.46
CA ARG A 61 1.14 -10.68 -8.45
C ARG A 61 1.23 -10.14 -7.03
N VAL A 62 2.17 -9.24 -6.78
CA VAL A 62 2.42 -8.70 -5.43
C VAL A 62 1.62 -7.42 -5.24
N ILE A 63 0.72 -7.44 -4.26
CA ILE A 63 -0.07 -6.28 -3.85
C ILE A 63 0.41 -5.84 -2.47
N ARG A 64 0.80 -4.58 -2.34
CA ARG A 64 1.28 -3.99 -1.08
C ARG A 64 0.68 -2.62 -0.90
N MET A 65 0.25 -2.32 0.33
CA MET A 65 -0.51 -1.12 0.65
C MET A 65 0.00 -0.45 1.91
N ASP A 66 -0.22 0.85 2.00
CA ASP A 66 -0.09 1.59 3.26
C ASP A 66 -1.42 1.53 4.01
N LEU A 67 -1.40 1.05 5.26
CA LEU A 67 -2.56 1.09 6.13
C LEU A 67 -2.96 2.54 6.46
N PRO A 68 -4.23 2.81 6.85
CA PRO A 68 -4.65 4.13 7.33
C PRO A 68 -3.70 4.69 8.39
N GLY A 69 -3.34 5.97 8.25
CA GLY A 69 -2.38 6.66 9.12
C GLY A 69 -0.90 6.36 8.83
N HIS A 70 -0.58 5.58 7.80
CA HIS A 70 0.78 5.16 7.49
C HIS A 70 1.21 5.54 6.08
N GLY A 71 2.52 5.72 5.90
CA GLY A 71 3.12 6.02 4.59
C GLY A 71 2.44 7.19 3.89
N LEU A 72 1.84 6.92 2.72
CA LEU A 72 1.12 7.92 1.94
C LEU A 72 -0.41 7.76 1.98
N THR A 73 -0.94 6.70 2.63
CA THR A 73 -2.36 6.60 3.03
C THR A 73 -2.52 7.50 4.24
N GLY A 74 -3.19 8.65 4.06
CA GLY A 74 -3.38 9.62 5.13
C GLY A 74 -4.13 9.07 6.36
N PRO A 75 -4.48 9.94 7.32
CA PRO A 75 -5.24 9.52 8.50
C PRO A 75 -6.57 8.86 8.13
N SER A 76 -7.05 7.97 9.00
CA SER A 76 -8.42 7.44 8.90
C SER A 76 -9.43 8.60 8.94
N PRO A 77 -10.44 8.66 8.05
CA PRO A 77 -11.44 9.72 8.06
C PRO A 77 -12.25 9.81 9.36
N THR A 78 -12.38 8.70 10.08
CA THR A 78 -13.09 8.62 11.37
C THR A 78 -12.17 8.79 12.58
N GLY A 79 -10.85 8.84 12.38
CA GLY A 79 -9.86 8.82 13.47
C GLY A 79 -9.71 7.48 14.19
N GLU A 80 -10.42 6.43 13.76
CA GLU A 80 -10.34 5.09 14.33
C GLU A 80 -9.24 4.25 13.65
N TYR A 81 -8.47 3.50 14.46
CA TYR A 81 -7.37 2.64 14.00
C TYR A 81 -7.45 1.21 14.56
N ARG A 82 -8.62 0.81 15.08
CA ARG A 82 -8.86 -0.56 15.55
C ARG A 82 -9.11 -1.46 14.34
N ALA A 83 -8.75 -2.74 14.44
CA ALA A 83 -8.98 -3.70 13.35
C ALA A 83 -10.46 -3.82 12.93
N THR A 84 -11.41 -3.56 13.84
CA THR A 84 -12.86 -3.62 13.58
C THR A 84 -13.43 -2.36 12.91
N ALA A 85 -12.60 -1.34 12.66
CA ALA A 85 -13.03 -0.10 12.02
C ALA A 85 -12.96 -0.15 10.48
N PHE A 86 -12.46 -1.26 9.92
CA PHE A 86 -12.19 -1.46 8.49
C PHE A 86 -12.74 -2.80 8.00
#